data_AF-A0A7J9K3N2-F1
#
_entry.id   AF-A0A7J9K3N2-F1
#
_cell.length_a   1.000
_cell.length_b   1.000
_cell.length_c   1.000
_cell.angle_alpha   90.00
_cell.angle_beta   90.00
_cell.angle_gamma   90.00
#
_symmetry.space_group_name_H-M   'P 1'
#
loop_
_entity.id
_entity.type
_entity.pdbx_description
1 polymer ?
#
loop_
_entity_poly.entity_id
_entity_poly.type
_entity_poly.pdbx_seq_one_letter_code
_entity_poly.pdbx_strand_id
1 'polypeptide(L)'
;MTKNEVSSISESWMSVEEPIGIWSESNFTVQGLLEHLKVTKDESDYLWHMTRIYVSDDDVAFWEENKVSPTLVIDSMRDVLRIFINGELIGSVSGHWVKVLQPVQFQQGYSDLMLLSQTVGLQDATKAYFKSGVQIDVVVNLQLLIWNYGAFLEKDGAGFRGQIKLTGFKNGDIDLSKASWIYQVGLKGEFQKIFTIEENEKAGWTNLKLDATPSTFTWYKAYFDSPDGSEPIAIDLGSMGKGQAWVNGHHIGRYWNLTAPKDGCPDSCDYRGAYGSNKCMTNCGKPTQTWYHVPRSWLQASNNILVIFEEIGGNPFEISVKLRVPRILCAQMSESYYPPLREWLHLDLIDGKVSISDMKPQIHLQCEDGQIISSIEFASYGTPHGSCQNFSNGNCHSPNSLSVVSE
;
A
#
# COMPACT_ATOMS: atom_id res chain seq x y z
N MET A 1 18.66 -27.38 15.20
CA MET A 1 18.71 -26.10 15.94
C MET A 1 18.19 -25.02 15.02
N THR A 2 16.93 -24.61 15.20
CA THR A 2 16.24 -23.60 14.39
C THR A 2 16.72 -22.20 14.79
N LYS A 3 17.76 -21.69 14.14
CA LYS A 3 18.06 -20.25 14.13
C LYS A 3 17.06 -19.55 13.19
N ASN A 4 15.83 -19.36 13.66
CA ASN A 4 14.94 -18.32 13.15
C ASN A 4 14.94 -17.18 14.18
N GLU A 5 16.12 -16.66 14.51
CA GLU A 5 16.18 -15.36 15.18
C GLU A 5 15.83 -14.33 14.11
N VAL A 6 14.55 -14.01 14.07
CA VAL A 6 14.02 -12.82 13.41
C VAL A 6 14.83 -11.65 13.99
N SER A 7 15.63 -10.97 13.17
CA SER A 7 16.31 -9.75 13.60
C SER A 7 15.24 -8.78 14.10
N SER A 8 15.17 -8.58 15.41
CA SER A 8 14.19 -7.69 16.01
C SER A 8 14.58 -6.25 15.68
N ILE A 9 13.61 -5.47 15.23
CA ILE A 9 13.76 -4.02 15.25
C ILE A 9 13.95 -3.62 16.70
N SER A 10 14.83 -2.66 16.97
CA SER A 10 15.02 -2.12 18.32
C SER A 10 13.66 -1.83 18.95
N GLU A 11 13.45 -2.29 20.19
CA GLU A 11 12.23 -1.99 20.96
C GLU A 11 12.10 -0.48 21.26
N SER A 12 13.17 0.30 21.05
CA SER A 12 13.20 1.73 21.27
C SER A 12 12.80 2.51 20.01
N TRP A 13 11.51 2.76 19.87
CA TRP A 13 10.96 3.67 18.86
C TRP A 13 11.03 5.12 19.33
N MET A 14 11.23 6.02 18.36
CA MET A 14 11.10 7.46 18.57
C MET A 14 10.02 8.03 17.65
N SER A 15 9.39 9.13 18.06
CA SER A 15 8.38 9.83 17.29
C SER A 15 8.57 11.34 17.25
N VAL A 16 8.00 11.95 16.20
CA VAL A 16 7.77 13.40 16.09
C VAL A 16 6.45 13.62 15.36
N GLU A 17 5.62 14.54 15.88
CA GLU A 17 4.33 14.87 15.27
C GLU A 17 4.53 15.75 14.04
N GLU A 18 3.80 15.43 12.97
CA GLU A 18 3.71 16.25 11.78
C GLU A 18 2.70 17.38 12.02
N PRO A 19 3.07 18.66 11.85
CA PRO A 19 2.14 19.76 12.04
C PRO A 19 1.00 19.70 11.02
N ILE A 20 -0.21 20.01 11.48
CA ILE A 20 -1.39 20.12 10.62
C ILE A 20 -1.43 21.52 9.99
N GLY A 21 -1.53 21.57 8.65
CA GLY A 21 -1.74 22.82 7.90
C GLY A 21 -0.46 23.46 7.37
N ILE A 22 -0.45 24.80 7.37
CA ILE A 22 0.64 25.60 6.80
C ILE A 22 1.81 25.66 7.78
N TRP A 23 2.94 25.07 7.40
CA TRP A 23 4.09 24.85 8.30
C TRP A 23 5.34 25.66 7.93
N SER A 24 5.36 26.39 6.80
CA SER A 24 6.50 27.20 6.38
C SER A 24 6.12 28.50 5.67
N GLU A 25 7.10 29.38 5.48
CA GLU A 25 6.98 30.59 4.66
C GLU A 25 7.03 30.32 3.15
N SER A 26 7.34 29.09 2.69
CA SER A 26 7.31 28.74 1.27
C SER A 26 5.89 28.46 0.74
N ASN A 27 4.87 28.79 1.54
CA ASN A 27 3.48 28.78 1.12
C ASN A 27 3.21 29.92 0.12
N PHE A 28 2.09 29.83 -0.60
CA PHE A 28 1.68 30.90 -1.50
C PHE A 28 0.16 31.05 -1.52
N THR A 29 -0.33 32.25 -1.85
CA THR A 29 -1.77 32.56 -1.85
C THR A 29 -2.28 32.84 -3.24
N VAL A 30 -3.43 32.26 -3.60
CA VAL A 30 -4.09 32.48 -4.89
C VAL A 30 -5.60 32.67 -4.67
N GLN A 31 -6.22 33.49 -5.52
CA GLN A 31 -7.68 33.56 -5.58
C GLN A 31 -8.23 32.40 -6.40
N GLY A 32 -9.05 31.59 -5.76
CA GLY A 32 -9.67 30.40 -6.33
C GLY A 32 -8.81 29.14 -6.23
N LEU A 33 -9.40 28.03 -6.67
CA LEU A 33 -8.82 26.70 -6.54
C LEU A 33 -7.90 26.36 -7.71
N LEU A 34 -6.70 25.93 -7.36
CA LEU A 34 -5.75 25.32 -8.28
C LEU A 34 -5.86 23.79 -8.26
N GLU A 35 -5.60 23.20 -9.42
CA GLU A 35 -5.52 21.75 -9.60
C GLU A 35 -4.26 21.19 -8.92
N HIS A 36 -4.39 20.01 -8.31
CA HIS A 36 -3.38 19.45 -7.40
C HIS A 36 -2.03 19.22 -8.11
N LEU A 37 -2.01 18.50 -9.24
CA LEU A 37 -0.77 18.14 -9.96
C LEU A 37 -0.07 19.38 -10.53
N LYS A 38 -0.84 20.39 -10.94
CA LYS A 38 -0.31 21.67 -11.41
C LYS A 38 0.46 22.38 -10.31
N VAL A 39 0.04 22.26 -9.06
CA VAL A 39 0.68 22.88 -7.90
C VAL A 39 1.84 22.03 -7.40
N THR A 40 1.63 20.75 -7.15
CA THR A 40 2.64 19.88 -6.51
C THR A 40 3.74 19.46 -7.46
N LYS A 41 3.50 19.51 -8.78
CA LYS A 41 4.41 18.96 -9.79
C LYS A 41 4.80 17.51 -9.54
N ASP A 42 3.92 16.77 -8.86
CA ASP A 42 4.17 15.41 -8.39
C ASP A 42 5.43 15.31 -7.52
N GLU A 43 5.81 16.36 -6.79
CA GLU A 43 6.93 16.33 -5.82
C GLU A 43 6.50 15.75 -4.45
N SER A 44 5.22 15.82 -4.12
CA SER A 44 4.62 15.22 -2.93
C SER A 44 3.18 14.79 -3.22
N ASP A 45 2.75 13.73 -2.53
CA ASP A 45 1.37 13.25 -2.56
C ASP A 45 0.39 14.22 -1.87
N TYR A 46 0.91 15.17 -1.07
CA TYR A 46 0.14 15.97 -0.13
C TYR A 46 0.08 17.44 -0.57
N LEU A 47 -1.13 18.01 -0.58
CA LEU A 47 -1.34 19.43 -0.80
C LEU A 47 -2.33 20.02 0.20
N TRP A 48 -1.84 20.93 1.03
CA TRP A 48 -2.64 21.69 1.97
C TRP A 48 -3.26 22.91 1.29
N HIS A 49 -4.54 23.14 1.57
CA HIS A 49 -5.31 24.31 1.16
C HIS A 49 -5.90 24.91 2.42
N MET A 50 -5.64 26.18 2.69
CA MET A 50 -6.18 26.86 3.85
C MET A 50 -6.94 28.10 3.42
N THR A 51 -8.13 28.27 3.97
CA THR A 51 -8.88 29.52 3.88
C THR A 51 -9.47 29.85 5.24
N ARG A 52 -9.85 31.12 5.43
CA ARG A 52 -10.38 31.60 6.70
C ARG A 52 -11.82 32.01 6.54
N ILE A 53 -12.67 31.49 7.41
CA ILE A 53 -14.11 31.73 7.42
C ILE A 53 -14.43 32.63 8.61
N TYR A 54 -15.19 33.69 8.38
CA TYR A 54 -15.73 34.52 9.45
C TYR A 54 -17.17 34.11 9.74
N VAL A 55 -17.48 33.89 11.01
CA VAL A 55 -18.81 33.55 11.50
C VAL A 55 -19.28 34.63 12.46
N SER A 56 -20.44 35.22 12.16
CA SER A 56 -21.03 36.27 13.00
C SER A 56 -21.93 35.69 14.10
N ASP A 57 -22.22 36.48 15.14
CA ASP A 57 -23.23 36.12 16.17
C ASP A 57 -24.60 35.80 15.57
N ASP A 58 -24.95 36.56 14.53
CA ASP A 58 -26.18 36.40 13.78
C ASP A 58 -26.27 35.03 13.09
N ASP A 59 -25.14 34.50 12.60
CA ASP A 59 -25.09 33.16 11.98
C ASP A 59 -25.28 32.07 13.02
N VAL A 60 -24.62 32.21 14.19
CA VAL A 60 -24.73 31.25 15.30
C VAL A 60 -26.16 31.21 15.83
N ALA A 61 -26.76 32.37 16.09
CA ALA A 61 -28.15 32.47 16.53
C ALA A 61 -29.12 31.87 15.49
N PHE A 62 -28.88 32.12 14.20
CA PHE A 62 -29.67 31.53 13.12
C PHE A 62 -29.61 29.99 13.13
N TRP A 63 -28.42 29.40 13.34
CA TRP A 63 -28.25 27.95 13.41
C TRP A 63 -29.01 27.33 14.59
N GLU A 64 -28.93 27.95 15.77
CA GLU A 64 -29.61 27.48 16.97
C GLU A 64 -31.13 27.58 16.86
N GLU A 65 -31.64 28.75 16.42
CA GLU A 65 -33.08 29.02 16.29
C GLU A 65 -33.75 28.11 15.25
N ASN A 66 -33.07 27.89 14.12
CA ASN A 66 -33.64 27.15 12.98
C ASN A 66 -33.19 25.69 12.93
N LYS A 67 -32.37 25.24 13.89
CA LYS A 67 -31.77 23.89 13.94
C LYS A 67 -31.04 23.54 12.64
N VAL A 68 -30.35 24.52 12.06
CA VAL A 68 -29.58 24.38 10.83
C VAL A 68 -28.15 23.97 11.19
N SER A 69 -27.63 22.94 10.51
CA SER A 69 -26.22 22.54 10.63
C SER A 69 -25.47 23.01 9.39
N PRO A 70 -24.51 23.94 9.50
CA PRO A 70 -23.75 24.39 8.37
C PRO A 70 -22.96 23.21 7.78
N THR A 71 -22.84 23.17 6.46
CA THR A 71 -22.25 22.03 5.74
C THR A 71 -21.28 22.53 4.67
N LEU A 72 -20.08 21.95 4.65
CA LEU A 72 -19.13 22.08 3.56
C LEU A 72 -19.55 21.15 2.41
N VAL A 73 -19.78 21.75 1.26
CA VAL A 73 -20.14 21.05 0.02
C VAL A 73 -19.02 21.22 -0.98
N ILE A 74 -18.45 20.11 -1.43
CA ILE A 74 -17.45 20.07 -2.51
C ILE A 74 -18.07 19.22 -3.62
N ASP A 75 -18.26 19.80 -4.80
CA ASP A 75 -18.95 19.13 -5.91
C ASP A 75 -18.25 17.83 -6.33
N SER A 76 -16.93 17.86 -6.42
CA SER A 76 -16.14 16.70 -6.83
C SER A 76 -14.71 16.80 -6.32
N MET A 77 -14.22 15.73 -5.70
CA MET A 77 -12.81 15.59 -5.31
C MET A 77 -12.25 14.23 -5.70
N ARG A 78 -10.93 14.17 -5.79
CA ARG A 78 -10.12 12.94 -5.79
C ARG A 78 -8.71 13.24 -5.29
N ASP A 79 -7.95 12.29 -4.78
CA ASP A 79 -8.30 10.89 -4.52
C ASP A 79 -8.67 10.67 -3.04
N VAL A 80 -7.99 11.39 -2.14
CA VAL A 80 -8.29 11.45 -0.71
C VAL A 80 -8.39 12.91 -0.29
N LEU A 81 -9.34 13.22 0.57
CA LEU A 81 -9.54 14.52 1.21
C LEU A 81 -9.63 14.31 2.71
N ARG A 82 -8.89 15.12 3.46
CA ARG A 82 -9.10 15.31 4.89
C ARG A 82 -9.47 16.76 5.15
N ILE A 83 -10.45 16.96 6.01
CA ILE A 83 -11.04 18.26 6.30
C ILE A 83 -10.77 18.56 7.76
N PHE A 84 -10.15 19.72 8.00
CA PHE A 84 -9.85 20.19 9.34
C PHE A 84 -10.48 21.56 9.58
N ILE A 85 -10.93 21.78 10.82
CA ILE A 85 -11.34 23.08 11.31
C ILE A 85 -10.49 23.40 12.54
N ASN A 86 -9.82 24.55 12.52
CA ASN A 86 -8.95 25.01 13.61
C ASN A 86 -7.92 23.94 14.06
N GLY A 87 -7.44 23.14 13.11
CA GLY A 87 -6.47 22.06 13.34
C GLY A 87 -7.07 20.70 13.70
N GLU A 88 -8.36 20.59 13.99
CA GLU A 88 -9.02 19.33 14.33
C GLU A 88 -9.59 18.64 13.09
N LEU A 89 -9.32 17.32 12.92
CA LEU A 89 -9.86 16.52 11.83
C LEU A 89 -11.36 16.28 12.03
N ILE A 90 -12.20 16.81 11.14
CA ILE A 90 -13.65 16.67 11.22
C ILE A 90 -14.23 15.67 10.20
N GLY A 91 -13.46 15.30 9.18
CA GLY A 91 -13.93 14.44 8.11
C GLY A 91 -12.82 13.94 7.20
N SER A 92 -13.05 12.77 6.61
CA SER A 92 -12.17 12.16 5.61
C SER A 92 -13.01 11.48 4.54
N VAL A 93 -12.67 11.72 3.27
CA VAL A 93 -13.33 11.11 2.12
C VAL A 93 -12.27 10.56 1.18
N SER A 94 -12.56 9.40 0.58
CA SER A 94 -11.74 8.84 -0.49
C SER A 94 -12.63 8.37 -1.63
N GLY A 95 -12.16 8.53 -2.86
CA GLY A 95 -12.87 8.10 -4.05
C GLY A 95 -12.54 8.92 -5.28
N HIS A 96 -13.03 8.44 -6.42
CA HIS A 96 -12.80 9.05 -7.71
C HIS A 96 -13.92 10.04 -8.06
N TRP A 97 -13.59 11.33 -8.09
CA TRP A 97 -14.48 12.45 -8.44
C TRP A 97 -15.80 12.47 -7.64
N VAL A 98 -15.71 12.13 -6.35
CA VAL A 98 -16.87 12.01 -5.47
C VAL A 98 -17.28 13.36 -4.88
N LYS A 99 -18.60 13.53 -4.68
CA LYS A 99 -19.16 14.69 -3.99
C LYS A 99 -18.99 14.56 -2.48
N VAL A 100 -18.62 15.65 -1.82
CA VAL A 100 -18.46 15.71 -0.36
C VAL A 100 -19.56 16.57 0.24
N LEU A 101 -20.19 16.06 1.30
CA LEU A 101 -21.12 16.76 2.17
C LEU A 101 -20.65 16.55 3.61
N GLN A 102 -19.93 17.52 4.16
CA GLN A 102 -19.35 17.42 5.50
C GLN A 102 -20.00 18.47 6.41
N PRO A 103 -20.82 18.07 7.40
CA PRO A 103 -21.27 18.97 8.45
C PRO A 103 -20.08 19.58 9.17
N VAL A 104 -20.16 20.88 9.44
CA VAL A 104 -19.12 21.65 10.10
C VAL A 104 -19.66 22.31 11.36
N GLN A 105 -18.81 22.48 12.36
CA GLN A 105 -19.14 23.23 13.56
C GLN A 105 -18.17 24.40 13.67
N PHE A 106 -18.70 25.61 13.62
CA PHE A 106 -17.93 26.83 13.79
C PHE A 106 -18.29 27.50 15.11
N GLN A 107 -17.30 28.15 15.69
CA GLN A 107 -17.50 29.10 16.77
C GLN A 107 -17.56 30.51 16.18
N GLN A 108 -18.17 31.44 16.94
CA GLN A 108 -18.17 32.86 16.59
C GLN A 108 -16.75 33.36 16.34
N GLY A 109 -16.57 34.16 15.29
CA GLY A 109 -15.30 34.75 14.91
C GLY A 109 -14.65 34.05 13.72
N TYR A 110 -13.31 34.13 13.65
CA TYR A 110 -12.55 33.53 12.56
C TYR A 110 -12.23 32.07 12.84
N SER A 111 -12.53 31.20 11.89
CA SER A 111 -12.11 29.80 11.89
C SER A 111 -11.28 29.50 10.66
N ASP A 112 -10.23 28.71 10.85
CA ASP A 112 -9.37 28.25 9.78
C ASP A 112 -9.92 26.92 9.24
N LEU A 113 -10.33 26.93 7.97
CA LEU A 113 -10.73 25.75 7.23
C LEU A 113 -9.53 25.24 6.43
N MET A 114 -9.07 24.03 6.73
CA MET A 114 -7.96 23.40 6.03
C MET A 114 -8.44 22.14 5.31
N LEU A 115 -8.05 22.02 4.05
CA LEU A 115 -8.29 20.86 3.21
C LEU A 115 -6.93 20.27 2.83
N LEU A 116 -6.72 19.01 3.19
CA LEU A 116 -5.58 18.24 2.70
C LEU A 116 -6.09 17.36 1.56
N SER A 117 -5.73 17.71 0.32
CA SER A 117 -5.94 16.80 -0.80
C SER A 117 -4.71 15.93 -0.98
N GLN A 118 -4.96 14.67 -1.30
CA GLN A 118 -3.92 13.69 -1.52
C GLN A 118 -4.19 12.90 -2.79
N THR A 119 -3.14 12.70 -3.58
CA THR A 119 -3.13 11.73 -4.68
C THR A 119 -2.77 10.36 -4.15
N VAL A 120 -3.49 9.33 -4.57
CA VAL A 120 -3.08 7.94 -4.35
C VAL A 120 -3.02 7.26 -5.70
N GLY A 121 -1.94 6.52 -5.95
CA GLY A 121 -1.80 5.77 -7.19
C GLY A 121 -2.94 4.77 -7.35
N LEU A 122 -3.56 4.77 -8.52
CA LEU A 122 -4.59 3.81 -8.94
C LEU A 122 -5.73 3.60 -7.92
N GLN A 123 -6.70 4.51 -7.92
CA GLN A 123 -7.94 4.31 -7.16
C GLN A 123 -9.02 3.46 -7.86
N ASP A 124 -8.83 3.06 -9.12
CA ASP A 124 -9.92 2.44 -9.91
C ASP A 124 -9.62 1.06 -10.53
N ALA A 125 -8.71 0.29 -9.93
CA ALA A 125 -8.65 -1.15 -10.20
C ALA A 125 -9.85 -1.92 -9.58
N THR A 126 -10.61 -1.32 -8.67
CA THR A 126 -11.67 -2.04 -7.92
C THR A 126 -13.09 -1.84 -8.46
N LYS A 127 -13.37 -0.86 -9.33
CA LYS A 127 -14.74 -0.67 -9.89
C LYS A 127 -14.86 -0.47 -11.41
N ALA A 128 -13.80 -0.15 -12.16
CA ALA A 128 -13.94 0.19 -13.59
C ALA A 128 -13.28 -0.77 -14.61
N TYR A 129 -12.37 -1.68 -14.21
CA TYR A 129 -11.65 -2.53 -15.18
C TYR A 129 -11.70 -4.04 -14.85
N PHE A 130 -12.89 -4.63 -14.94
CA PHE A 130 -13.07 -6.09 -15.00
C PHE A 130 -13.32 -6.63 -16.43
N LYS A 131 -12.87 -5.93 -17.49
CA LYS A 131 -13.10 -6.37 -18.89
C LYS A 131 -11.90 -6.44 -19.84
N SER A 132 -10.69 -6.03 -19.45
CA SER A 132 -9.52 -6.21 -20.33
C SER A 132 -8.28 -6.59 -19.53
N GLY A 133 -7.87 -7.85 -19.68
CA GLY A 133 -6.77 -8.47 -18.97
C GLY A 133 -5.41 -7.90 -19.33
N VAL A 134 -4.91 -7.00 -18.47
CA VAL A 134 -3.50 -6.61 -18.45
C VAL A 134 -2.99 -6.81 -17.02
N GLN A 135 -1.93 -7.59 -16.90
CA GLN A 135 -1.19 -7.81 -15.66
C GLN A 135 -0.11 -6.73 -15.57
N ILE A 136 -0.02 -6.03 -14.44
CA ILE A 136 1.08 -5.11 -14.15
C ILE A 136 1.75 -5.58 -12.87
N ASP A 137 2.98 -6.10 -13.01
CA ASP A 137 3.92 -6.23 -11.90
C ASP A 137 4.45 -4.82 -11.61
N VAL A 138 3.88 -4.12 -10.63
CA VAL A 138 4.39 -2.80 -10.22
C VAL A 138 5.46 -3.01 -9.14
N VAL A 139 6.72 -2.96 -9.53
CA VAL A 139 7.79 -2.53 -8.64
C VAL A 139 7.56 -1.04 -8.40
N VAL A 140 6.88 -0.69 -7.30
CA VAL A 140 6.57 0.71 -6.96
C VAL A 140 7.83 1.39 -6.44
N ASN A 141 8.67 1.87 -7.34
CA ASN A 141 9.68 2.88 -7.00
C ASN A 141 9.83 3.95 -8.08
N LEU A 142 8.71 4.32 -8.73
CA LEU A 142 8.64 5.52 -9.53
C LEU A 142 7.48 6.40 -9.08
N GLN A 143 7.80 7.68 -8.96
CA GLN A 143 6.96 8.86 -8.88
C GLN A 143 5.98 8.90 -10.07
N LEU A 144 4.97 8.02 -10.09
CA LEU A 144 3.89 8.01 -11.07
C LEU A 144 2.63 7.51 -10.39
N LEU A 145 2.01 8.39 -9.59
CA LEU A 145 0.70 8.14 -8.97
C LEU A 145 -0.49 8.44 -9.88
N ILE A 146 -0.22 8.72 -11.16
CA ILE A 146 -1.22 9.10 -12.13
C ILE A 146 -1.75 7.85 -12.82
N TRP A 147 -3.00 7.90 -13.28
CA TRP A 147 -3.57 6.87 -14.14
C TRP A 147 -2.61 6.52 -15.29
N ASN A 148 -2.39 5.23 -15.47
CA ASN A 148 -1.37 4.70 -16.38
C ASN A 148 -1.95 3.92 -17.58
N TYR A 149 -3.27 3.79 -17.67
CA TYR A 149 -3.97 3.16 -18.80
C TYR A 149 -5.34 3.80 -19.07
N GLY A 150 -5.61 4.14 -20.34
CA GLY A 150 -6.81 4.85 -20.78
C GLY A 150 -6.51 5.99 -21.76
N ALA A 151 -7.53 6.50 -22.44
CA ALA A 151 -7.37 7.63 -23.34
C ALA A 151 -7.40 8.95 -22.56
N PHE A 152 -6.46 9.86 -22.87
CA PHE A 152 -6.39 11.22 -22.32
C PHE A 152 -6.26 11.33 -20.80
N LEU A 153 -5.61 10.35 -20.15
CA LEU A 153 -5.44 10.33 -18.70
C LEU A 153 -4.70 11.55 -18.17
N GLU A 154 -3.80 12.12 -18.95
CA GLU A 154 -3.07 13.34 -18.64
C GLU A 154 -4.00 14.55 -18.44
N LYS A 155 -5.24 14.49 -18.93
CA LYS A 155 -6.24 15.55 -18.81
C LYS A 155 -7.13 15.40 -17.58
N ASP A 156 -7.09 14.26 -16.90
CA ASP A 156 -7.99 14.06 -15.75
C ASP A 156 -7.54 14.90 -14.55
N GLY A 157 -6.24 15.01 -14.28
CA GLY A 157 -5.75 15.78 -13.13
C GLY A 157 -6.20 15.19 -11.78
N ALA A 158 -6.00 15.95 -10.70
CA ALA A 158 -6.34 15.56 -9.33
C ALA A 158 -6.75 16.75 -8.46
N GLY A 159 -7.22 16.47 -7.24
CA GLY A 159 -7.71 17.48 -6.30
C GLY A 159 -9.20 17.76 -6.49
N PHE A 160 -9.56 19.03 -6.68
CA PHE A 160 -10.95 19.49 -6.67
C PHE A 160 -11.46 19.87 -8.07
N ARG A 161 -12.74 19.58 -8.33
CA ARG A 161 -13.48 20.03 -9.51
C ARG A 161 -14.85 20.59 -9.09
N GLY A 162 -15.32 21.58 -9.83
CA GLY A 162 -16.61 22.23 -9.56
C GLY A 162 -16.52 23.24 -8.41
N GLN A 163 -17.62 23.44 -7.71
CA GLN A 163 -17.73 24.43 -6.64
C GLN A 163 -17.38 23.85 -5.28
N ILE A 164 -16.79 24.71 -4.44
CA ILE A 164 -16.69 24.51 -3.00
C ILE A 164 -17.51 25.60 -2.34
N LYS A 165 -18.45 25.23 -1.47
CA LYS A 165 -19.30 26.19 -0.76
C LYS A 165 -19.64 25.75 0.65
N LEU A 166 -19.94 26.72 1.51
CA LEU A 166 -20.55 26.51 2.80
C LEU A 166 -22.03 26.84 2.71
N THR A 167 -22.89 25.91 3.12
CA THR A 167 -24.34 26.09 3.12
C THR A 167 -24.87 26.29 4.53
N GLY A 168 -26.03 26.94 4.65
CA GLY A 168 -26.73 27.08 5.94
C GLY A 168 -26.38 28.34 6.73
N PHE A 169 -25.66 29.29 6.14
CA PHE A 169 -25.43 30.62 6.74
C PHE A 169 -26.65 31.53 6.59
N LYS A 170 -26.82 32.50 7.49
CA LYS A 170 -28.02 33.38 7.55
C LYS A 170 -28.23 34.16 6.24
N ASN A 171 -27.12 34.65 5.65
CA ASN A 171 -27.14 35.46 4.43
C ASN A 171 -27.06 34.63 3.13
N GLY A 172 -27.29 33.32 3.22
CA GLY A 172 -27.19 32.38 2.09
C GLY A 172 -25.85 31.66 2.03
N ASP A 173 -25.69 30.81 1.00
CA ASP A 173 -24.49 30.01 0.81
C ASP A 173 -23.25 30.88 0.55
N ILE A 174 -22.12 30.53 1.15
CA ILE A 174 -20.82 31.17 0.92
C ILE A 174 -20.07 30.37 -0.14
N ASP A 175 -19.82 30.97 -1.31
CA ASP A 175 -19.00 30.38 -2.38
C ASP A 175 -17.50 30.54 -2.07
N LEU A 176 -16.82 29.43 -1.79
CA LEU A 176 -15.38 29.37 -1.51
C LEU A 176 -14.54 29.12 -2.78
N SER A 177 -15.17 28.85 -3.92
CA SER A 177 -14.48 28.53 -5.18
C SER A 177 -13.64 29.70 -5.70
N LYS A 178 -13.98 30.94 -5.29
CA LYS A 178 -13.28 32.18 -5.62
C LYS A 178 -12.63 32.84 -4.40
N ALA A 179 -12.65 32.17 -3.25
CA ALA A 179 -12.01 32.68 -2.04
C ALA A 179 -10.49 32.72 -2.21
N SER A 180 -9.83 33.44 -1.31
CA SER A 180 -8.38 33.39 -1.19
C SER A 180 -7.96 32.09 -0.48
N TRP A 181 -7.09 31.32 -1.13
CA TRP A 181 -6.57 30.06 -0.62
C TRP A 181 -5.06 30.14 -0.46
N ILE A 182 -4.57 29.74 0.71
CA ILE A 182 -3.15 29.56 1.01
C ILE A 182 -2.81 28.09 0.74
N TYR A 183 -1.74 27.87 -0.03
CA TYR A 183 -1.28 26.56 -0.44
C TYR A 183 0.06 26.21 0.20
N GLN A 184 0.19 24.98 0.68
CA GLN A 184 1.46 24.41 1.14
C GLN A 184 1.64 23.03 0.50
N VAL A 185 2.70 22.89 -0.30
CA VAL A 185 3.08 21.62 -0.94
C VAL A 185 3.79 20.75 0.09
N GLY A 186 3.36 19.50 0.19
CA GLY A 186 3.99 18.46 0.98
C GLY A 186 3.90 18.62 2.49
N LEU A 187 4.52 17.67 3.17
CA LEU A 187 4.66 17.62 4.62
C LEU A 187 5.97 18.28 5.06
N LYS A 188 6.00 18.83 6.28
CA LYS A 188 7.20 19.39 6.89
C LYS A 188 8.31 18.35 6.98
N GLY A 189 8.00 17.13 7.43
CA GLY A 189 8.99 16.05 7.50
C GLY A 189 9.56 15.65 6.13
N GLU A 190 8.76 15.74 5.06
CA GLU A 190 9.22 15.53 3.67
C GLU A 190 10.19 16.64 3.25
N PHE A 191 9.82 17.90 3.50
CA PHE A 191 10.65 19.06 3.16
C PHE A 191 11.99 19.07 3.93
N GLN A 192 11.95 18.72 5.21
CA GLN A 192 13.14 18.60 6.06
C GLN A 192 13.93 17.32 5.79
N LYS A 193 13.43 16.41 4.93
CA LYS A 193 14.06 15.15 4.56
C LYS A 193 14.49 14.33 5.77
N ILE A 194 13.66 14.28 6.81
CA ILE A 194 14.01 13.66 8.10
C ILE A 194 14.22 12.15 7.99
N PHE A 195 13.85 11.55 6.86
CA PHE A 195 14.12 10.17 6.52
C PHE A 195 15.57 9.91 6.06
N THR A 196 16.34 10.95 5.72
CA THR A 196 17.76 10.84 5.34
C THR A 196 18.67 10.78 6.56
N ILE A 197 19.82 10.10 6.45
CA ILE A 197 20.76 9.91 7.57
C ILE A 197 21.25 11.27 8.13
N GLU A 198 21.52 12.23 7.25
CA GLU A 198 22.13 13.52 7.58
C GLU A 198 21.17 14.48 8.31
N GLU A 199 19.90 14.51 7.89
CA GLU A 199 18.90 15.44 8.45
C GLU A 199 18.10 14.81 9.59
N ASN A 200 18.12 13.48 9.74
CA ASN A 200 17.31 12.77 10.74
C ASN A 200 17.54 13.28 12.17
N GLU A 201 18.79 13.56 12.56
CA GLU A 201 19.13 13.99 13.93
C GLU A 201 18.52 15.35 14.29
N LYS A 202 18.23 16.19 13.28
CA LYS A 202 17.72 17.55 13.47
C LYS A 202 16.21 17.62 13.70
N ALA A 203 15.48 16.50 13.55
CA ALA A 203 14.02 16.48 13.57
C ALA A 203 13.39 16.54 14.97
N GLY A 204 14.17 16.65 16.05
CA GLY A 204 13.64 16.83 17.40
C GLY A 204 12.88 15.61 17.94
N TRP A 205 13.36 14.41 17.63
CA TRP A 205 12.74 13.13 18.03
C TRP A 205 12.57 12.99 19.54
N THR A 206 11.47 12.36 19.94
CA THR A 206 11.19 11.99 21.33
C THR A 206 11.01 10.48 21.46
N ASN A 207 11.38 9.91 22.61
CA ASN A 207 11.18 8.48 22.83
C ASN A 207 9.69 8.16 22.91
N LEU A 208 9.25 7.19 22.13
CA LEU A 208 7.88 6.70 22.15
C LEU A 208 7.69 5.77 23.35
N LYS A 209 6.63 5.99 24.13
CA LYS A 209 6.26 5.11 25.25
C LYS A 209 5.46 3.91 24.74
N LEU A 210 5.63 2.75 25.37
CA LEU A 210 4.91 1.51 25.02
C LEU A 210 3.39 1.61 25.15
N ASP A 211 2.90 2.46 26.06
CA ASP A 211 1.49 2.75 26.30
C ASP A 211 0.97 3.97 25.51
N ALA A 212 1.80 4.52 24.60
CA ALA A 212 1.38 5.64 23.78
C ALA A 212 0.22 5.22 22.86
N THR A 213 -0.85 6.01 22.87
CA THR A 213 -1.96 5.85 21.93
C THR A 213 -1.46 6.11 20.51
N PRO A 214 -1.82 5.26 19.52
CA PRO A 214 -1.49 5.51 18.13
C PRO A 214 -1.92 6.92 17.71
N SER A 215 -0.96 7.74 17.31
CA SER A 215 -1.21 9.10 16.82
C SER A 215 -1.27 9.11 15.30
N THR A 216 -2.14 9.96 14.75
CA THR A 216 -2.22 10.25 13.30
C THR A 216 -1.14 11.27 12.93
N PHE A 217 -0.81 11.37 11.65
CA PHE A 217 0.18 12.36 11.16
C PHE A 217 1.45 12.36 12.02
N THR A 218 2.06 11.20 12.20
CA THR A 218 3.21 11.04 13.08
C THR A 218 4.34 10.35 12.33
N TRP A 219 5.54 10.88 12.50
CA TRP A 219 6.75 10.22 12.04
C TRP A 219 7.28 9.33 13.15
N TYR A 220 7.71 8.13 12.78
CA TYR A 220 8.36 7.16 13.64
C TYR A 220 9.75 6.82 13.10
N LYS A 221 10.68 6.53 14.00
CA LYS A 221 11.94 5.89 13.62
C LYS A 221 12.38 4.82 14.60
N ALA A 222 13.11 3.85 14.08
CA ALA A 222 13.83 2.85 14.86
C ALA A 222 15.09 2.40 14.11
N TYR A 223 15.97 1.71 14.84
CA TYR A 223 17.16 1.09 14.28
C TYR A 223 17.03 -0.43 14.28
N PHE A 224 17.63 -1.08 13.28
CA PHE A 224 17.67 -2.54 13.21
C PHE A 224 18.95 -3.03 12.53
N ASP A 225 19.34 -4.24 12.88
CA ASP A 225 20.47 -4.93 12.25
C ASP A 225 19.98 -5.77 11.08
N SER A 226 20.81 -5.91 10.04
CA SER A 226 20.45 -6.74 8.90
C SER A 226 20.48 -8.20 9.34
N PRO A 227 19.41 -8.99 9.13
CA PRO A 227 19.45 -10.41 9.41
C PRO A 227 20.53 -11.09 8.57
N ASP A 228 21.13 -12.17 9.10
CA ASP A 228 22.10 -12.96 8.36
C ASP A 228 21.50 -13.56 7.06
N GLY A 229 22.37 -14.06 6.17
CA GLY A 229 21.99 -14.77 4.95
C GLY A 229 21.82 -13.89 3.71
N SER A 230 21.36 -14.50 2.62
CA SER A 230 21.17 -13.86 1.31
C SER A 230 19.71 -13.75 0.89
N GLU A 231 18.79 -14.26 1.70
CA GLU A 231 17.37 -14.34 1.38
C GLU A 231 16.73 -12.95 1.32
N PRO A 232 15.74 -12.71 0.44
CA PRO A 232 15.08 -11.40 0.36
C PRO A 232 14.46 -10.98 1.69
N ILE A 233 14.54 -9.68 2.00
CA ILE A 233 14.02 -9.09 3.23
C ILE A 233 12.76 -8.27 2.92
N ALA A 234 11.80 -8.30 3.83
CA ALA A 234 10.70 -7.36 3.88
C ALA A 234 10.50 -6.79 5.29
N ILE A 235 9.92 -5.60 5.38
CA ILE A 235 9.38 -5.06 6.64
C ILE A 235 7.89 -5.38 6.69
N ASP A 236 7.44 -5.99 7.78
CA ASP A 236 6.03 -6.24 8.05
C ASP A 236 5.41 -5.00 8.71
N LEU A 237 4.62 -4.26 7.92
CA LEU A 237 3.88 -3.08 8.34
C LEU A 237 2.39 -3.40 8.59
N GLY A 238 2.06 -4.67 8.83
CA GLY A 238 0.68 -5.11 9.06
C GLY A 238 0.01 -4.56 10.32
N SER A 239 0.77 -4.01 11.27
CA SER A 239 0.27 -3.30 12.46
C SER A 239 0.03 -1.81 12.23
N MET A 240 0.37 -1.31 11.03
CA MET A 240 0.31 0.10 10.67
C MET A 240 -0.95 0.41 9.84
N GLY A 241 -1.23 1.70 9.67
CA GLY A 241 -2.40 2.19 8.94
C GLY A 241 -2.08 2.49 7.49
N LYS A 242 -1.68 3.74 7.21
CA LYS A 242 -1.35 4.22 5.87
C LYS A 242 -0.19 5.19 5.97
N GLY A 243 0.74 5.13 5.03
CA GLY A 243 1.80 6.10 4.99
C GLY A 243 2.93 5.75 4.04
N GLN A 244 4.13 6.16 4.40
CA GLN A 244 5.35 5.98 3.62
C GLN A 244 6.48 5.50 4.52
N ALA A 245 7.39 4.70 3.97
CA ALA A 245 8.52 4.16 4.72
C ALA A 245 9.83 4.32 3.97
N TRP A 246 10.91 4.46 4.73
CA TRP A 246 12.27 4.59 4.25
C TRP A 246 13.22 3.72 5.06
N VAL A 247 14.20 3.13 4.38
CA VAL A 247 15.33 2.45 5.01
C VAL A 247 16.61 3.11 4.55
N ASN A 248 17.42 3.61 5.49
CA ASN A 248 18.66 4.32 5.21
C ASN A 248 18.50 5.48 4.20
N GLY A 249 17.38 6.19 4.26
CA GLY A 249 17.04 7.27 3.32
C GLY A 249 16.46 6.82 1.98
N HIS A 250 16.44 5.53 1.68
CA HIS A 250 15.79 4.99 0.48
C HIS A 250 14.30 4.78 0.73
N HIS A 251 13.45 5.38 -0.10
CA HIS A 251 12.01 5.16 -0.07
C HIS A 251 11.71 3.71 -0.47
N ILE A 252 11.05 2.96 0.43
CA ILE A 252 10.69 1.55 0.20
C ILE A 252 9.24 1.39 -0.27
N GLY A 253 8.55 2.52 -0.49
CA GLY A 253 7.19 2.59 -0.99
C GLY A 253 6.18 3.15 0.00
N ARG A 254 4.95 3.27 -0.50
CA ARG A 254 3.76 3.60 0.28
C ARG A 254 3.20 2.33 0.88
N TYR A 255 2.80 2.38 2.14
CA TYR A 255 2.04 1.30 2.74
C TYR A 255 0.60 1.73 2.99
N TRP A 256 -0.32 0.78 2.83
CA TRP A 256 -1.71 1.01 3.13
C TRP A 256 -2.38 -0.33 3.43
N ASN A 257 -2.72 -0.53 4.70
CA ASN A 257 -3.28 -1.76 5.22
C ASN A 257 -4.80 -1.86 4.92
N LEU A 258 -5.17 -1.79 3.64
CA LEU A 258 -6.55 -1.97 3.19
C LEU A 258 -6.90 -3.45 3.18
N THR A 259 -8.03 -3.80 3.79
CA THR A 259 -8.57 -5.16 3.72
C THR A 259 -9.24 -5.41 2.37
N ALA A 260 -8.81 -6.46 1.67
CA ALA A 260 -9.42 -6.90 0.42
C ALA A 260 -10.88 -7.35 0.64
N PRO A 261 -11.75 -7.26 -0.38
CA PRO A 261 -13.10 -7.83 -0.32
C PRO A 261 -13.07 -9.29 0.14
N LYS A 262 -14.08 -9.69 0.91
CA LYS A 262 -14.21 -11.09 1.38
C LYS A 262 -14.57 -12.06 0.26
N ASP A 263 -15.26 -11.55 -0.77
CA ASP A 263 -15.75 -12.31 -1.90
C ASP A 263 -14.86 -12.13 -3.13
N GLY A 264 -14.93 -13.08 -4.07
CA GLY A 264 -14.24 -13.01 -5.37
C GLY A 264 -13.07 -13.99 -5.52
N CYS A 265 -12.55 -14.53 -4.41
CA CYS A 265 -11.59 -15.62 -4.45
C CYS A 265 -12.35 -16.94 -4.66
N PRO A 266 -12.01 -17.73 -5.69
CA PRO A 266 -12.66 -19.01 -5.91
C PRO A 266 -12.15 -20.06 -4.92
N ASP A 267 -12.97 -21.05 -4.62
CA ASP A 267 -12.59 -22.20 -3.78
C ASP A 267 -11.48 -23.04 -4.42
N SER A 268 -11.38 -23.02 -5.75
CA SER A 268 -10.33 -23.70 -6.51
C SER A 268 -9.97 -22.93 -7.78
N CYS A 269 -8.71 -23.04 -8.21
CA CYS A 269 -8.19 -22.46 -9.45
C CYS A 269 -7.64 -23.58 -10.33
N ASP A 270 -8.10 -23.65 -11.59
CA ASP A 270 -7.62 -24.59 -12.60
C ASP A 270 -6.94 -23.83 -13.73
N TYR A 271 -5.74 -24.25 -14.12
CA TYR A 271 -5.00 -23.63 -15.22
C TYR A 271 -5.75 -23.75 -16.56
N ARG A 272 -6.56 -24.81 -16.75
CA ARG A 272 -7.31 -25.08 -17.98
C ARG A 272 -8.48 -24.13 -18.16
N GLY A 273 -8.89 -23.90 -19.40
CA GLY A 273 -10.01 -23.03 -19.75
C GLY A 273 -9.65 -21.54 -19.78
N ALA A 274 -10.57 -20.72 -20.28
CA ALA A 274 -10.35 -19.29 -20.47
C ALA A 274 -9.84 -18.62 -19.18
N TYR A 275 -8.82 -17.78 -19.31
CA TYR A 275 -8.28 -17.01 -18.20
C TYR A 275 -8.95 -15.63 -18.12
N GLY A 276 -9.23 -15.20 -16.90
CA GLY A 276 -9.59 -13.83 -16.54
C GLY A 276 -8.87 -13.46 -15.25
N SER A 277 -8.68 -12.16 -14.99
CA SER A 277 -7.92 -11.66 -13.82
C SER A 277 -8.50 -12.14 -12.48
N ASN A 278 -9.80 -12.43 -12.44
CA ASN A 278 -10.50 -12.94 -11.27
C ASN A 278 -10.40 -14.46 -11.08
N LYS A 279 -9.87 -15.22 -12.06
CA LYS A 279 -9.95 -16.68 -12.09
C LYS A 279 -9.22 -17.37 -10.93
N CYS A 280 -8.17 -16.75 -10.41
CA CYS A 280 -7.28 -17.36 -9.42
C CYS A 280 -6.86 -16.34 -8.35
N MET A 281 -7.76 -15.41 -7.99
CA MET A 281 -7.49 -14.44 -6.93
C MET A 281 -7.33 -15.15 -5.58
N THR A 282 -6.44 -14.61 -4.75
CA THR A 282 -6.16 -15.12 -3.41
C THR A 282 -6.18 -13.97 -2.40
N ASN A 283 -6.11 -14.29 -1.11
CA ASN A 283 -6.06 -13.32 0.00
C ASN A 283 -7.30 -12.44 0.18
N CYS A 284 -8.47 -12.89 -0.26
CA CYS A 284 -9.74 -12.23 0.07
C CYS A 284 -9.94 -12.13 1.59
N GLY A 285 -10.50 -11.00 2.04
CA GLY A 285 -10.70 -10.70 3.46
C GLY A 285 -9.43 -10.45 4.27
N LYS A 286 -8.25 -10.46 3.64
CA LYS A 286 -6.96 -10.14 4.29
C LYS A 286 -6.47 -8.75 3.86
N PRO A 287 -5.54 -8.14 4.60
CA PRO A 287 -4.75 -7.01 4.11
C PRO A 287 -4.21 -7.22 2.69
N THR A 288 -4.36 -6.20 1.86
CA THR A 288 -3.90 -6.18 0.46
C THR A 288 -2.38 -6.32 0.35
N GLN A 289 -1.65 -5.70 1.28
CA GLN A 289 -0.21 -5.87 1.44
C GLN A 289 0.21 -5.54 2.88
N THR A 290 1.04 -6.40 3.47
CA THR A 290 1.66 -6.13 4.78
C THR A 290 3.18 -6.15 4.71
N TRP A 291 3.75 -6.89 3.76
CA TRP A 291 5.20 -7.03 3.61
C TRP A 291 5.72 -6.10 2.51
N TYR A 292 6.68 -5.25 2.89
CA TYR A 292 7.30 -4.26 2.02
C TYR A 292 8.77 -4.61 1.80
N HIS A 293 9.11 -4.95 0.57
CA HIS A 293 10.43 -5.45 0.20
C HIS A 293 11.53 -4.40 0.43
N VAL A 294 12.64 -4.83 1.02
CA VAL A 294 13.85 -4.02 1.20
C VAL A 294 15.01 -4.71 0.49
N PRO A 295 15.56 -4.11 -0.58
CA PRO A 295 16.75 -4.63 -1.24
C PRO A 295 17.90 -4.79 -0.25
N ARG A 296 18.50 -5.97 -0.23
CA ARG A 296 19.68 -6.29 0.60
C ARG A 296 20.82 -5.28 0.40
N SER A 297 20.99 -4.78 -0.82
CA SER A 297 22.02 -3.79 -1.18
C SER A 297 21.83 -2.41 -0.54
N TRP A 298 20.67 -2.12 0.05
CA TRP A 298 20.40 -0.88 0.79
C TRP A 298 20.75 -1.00 2.28
N LEU A 299 21.07 -2.22 2.74
CA LEU A 299 21.34 -2.51 4.14
C LEU A 299 22.84 -2.52 4.43
N GLN A 300 23.18 -2.00 5.59
CA GLN A 300 24.44 -2.21 6.28
C GLN A 300 24.29 -3.40 7.23
N ALA A 301 25.39 -3.95 7.73
CA ALA A 301 25.36 -5.07 8.67
C ALA A 301 24.57 -4.73 9.95
N SER A 302 24.74 -3.52 10.48
CA SER A 302 24.11 -3.04 11.71
C SER A 302 23.70 -1.57 11.60
N ASN A 303 22.90 -1.09 12.55
CA ASN A 303 22.48 0.32 12.67
C ASN A 303 21.76 0.87 11.42
N ASN A 304 20.95 0.05 10.75
CA ASN A 304 20.08 0.53 9.69
C ASN A 304 18.96 1.35 10.31
N ILE A 305 18.64 2.50 9.72
CA ILE A 305 17.53 3.33 10.17
C ILE A 305 16.27 3.02 9.35
N LEU A 306 15.18 2.75 10.04
CA LEU A 306 13.82 2.69 9.49
C LEU A 306 13.10 3.96 9.91
N VAL A 307 12.64 4.75 8.93
CA VAL A 307 11.80 5.93 9.16
C VAL A 307 10.45 5.71 8.51
N ILE A 308 9.37 6.06 9.19
CA ILE A 308 7.99 5.84 8.76
C ILE A 308 7.21 7.12 8.99
N PHE A 309 6.44 7.55 8.00
CA PHE A 309 5.37 8.51 8.19
C PHE A 309 4.04 7.76 8.26
N GLU A 310 3.28 7.92 9.35
CA GLU A 310 1.97 7.29 9.58
C GLU A 310 0.85 8.33 9.56
N GLU A 311 -0.13 8.13 8.68
CA GLU A 311 -1.19 9.08 8.37
C GLU A 311 -2.48 8.81 9.17
N ILE A 312 -2.79 7.55 9.48
CA ILE A 312 -4.09 7.14 10.07
C ILE A 312 -3.93 6.67 11.51
N GLY A 313 -2.75 6.19 11.88
CA GLY A 313 -2.46 5.60 13.17
C GLY A 313 -2.17 4.10 13.05
N GLY A 314 -1.16 3.65 13.79
CA GLY A 314 -0.65 2.29 13.76
C GLY A 314 0.22 2.01 14.98
N ASN A 315 0.48 0.73 15.28
CA ASN A 315 1.36 0.35 16.36
C ASN A 315 2.78 0.02 15.83
N PRO A 316 3.77 0.92 16.00
CA PRO A 316 5.12 0.69 15.49
C PRO A 316 5.87 -0.43 16.21
N PHE A 317 5.50 -0.75 17.47
CA PHE A 317 6.16 -1.80 18.25
C PHE A 317 5.92 -3.22 17.72
N GLU A 318 4.91 -3.41 16.87
CA GLU A 318 4.61 -4.70 16.24
C GLU A 318 5.28 -4.87 14.86
N ILE A 319 5.94 -3.83 14.35
CA ILE A 319 6.68 -3.91 13.09
C ILE A 319 7.86 -4.87 13.27
N SER A 320 8.08 -5.71 12.25
CA SER A 320 9.20 -6.66 12.29
C SER A 320 9.85 -6.85 10.92
N VAL A 321 11.14 -7.19 10.94
CA VAL A 321 11.87 -7.61 9.74
C VAL A 321 11.52 -9.06 9.44
N LYS A 322 11.20 -9.39 8.20
CA LYS A 322 10.87 -10.74 7.74
C LYS A 322 11.84 -11.18 6.66
N LEU A 323 12.25 -12.45 6.74
CA LEU A 323 12.96 -13.13 5.67
C LEU A 323 11.94 -13.87 4.80
N ARG A 324 12.03 -13.66 3.48
CA ARG A 324 11.23 -14.39 2.51
C ARG A 324 12.01 -15.62 2.05
N VAL A 325 11.73 -16.75 2.69
CA VAL A 325 12.31 -18.05 2.32
C VAL A 325 11.22 -18.93 1.70
N PRO A 326 11.42 -19.53 0.51
CA PRO A 326 10.53 -20.58 0.03
C PRO A 326 10.61 -21.77 0.98
N ARG A 327 9.57 -22.01 1.78
CA ARG A 327 9.58 -23.07 2.80
C ARG A 327 9.15 -24.43 2.28
N ILE A 328 8.19 -24.47 1.37
CA ILE A 328 7.63 -25.72 0.83
C ILE A 328 7.47 -25.54 -0.66
N LEU A 329 8.10 -26.44 -1.42
CA LEU A 329 7.94 -26.58 -2.86
C LEU A 329 7.01 -27.76 -3.11
N CYS A 330 6.09 -27.61 -4.05
CA CYS A 330 5.16 -28.67 -4.43
C CYS A 330 5.27 -28.93 -5.92
N ALA A 331 5.21 -30.19 -6.28
CA ALA A 331 5.20 -30.63 -7.66
C ALA A 331 4.15 -31.74 -7.84
N GLN A 332 3.48 -31.71 -8.98
CA GLN A 332 2.58 -32.77 -9.41
C GLN A 332 2.89 -33.07 -10.87
N MET A 333 2.99 -34.36 -11.21
CA MET A 333 3.21 -34.83 -12.56
C MET A 333 2.18 -35.88 -12.93
N SER A 334 1.69 -35.82 -14.16
CA SER A 334 0.81 -36.83 -14.75
C SER A 334 1.50 -37.43 -15.97
N GLU A 335 1.23 -38.70 -16.26
CA GLU A 335 1.66 -39.37 -17.49
C GLU A 335 1.15 -38.66 -18.76
N SER A 336 0.06 -37.90 -18.62
CA SER A 336 -0.51 -37.10 -19.72
C SER A 336 0.18 -35.76 -19.97
N TYR A 337 1.15 -35.37 -19.13
CA TYR A 337 1.89 -34.12 -19.33
C TYR A 337 2.86 -34.25 -20.51
N TYR A 338 3.27 -33.11 -21.09
CA TYR A 338 4.28 -33.11 -22.12
C TYR A 338 5.68 -33.24 -21.48
N PRO A 339 6.64 -33.88 -22.17
CA PRO A 339 8.03 -33.91 -21.73
C PRO A 339 8.64 -32.49 -21.77
N PRO A 340 9.71 -32.23 -21.00
CA PRO A 340 10.37 -30.93 -20.95
C PRO A 340 10.76 -30.43 -22.35
N LEU A 341 10.54 -29.14 -22.64
CA LEU A 341 10.83 -28.55 -23.97
C LEU A 341 12.28 -28.75 -24.44
N ARG A 342 13.24 -28.92 -23.51
CA ARG A 342 14.64 -29.21 -23.87
C ARG A 342 14.81 -30.58 -24.53
N GLU A 343 14.01 -31.57 -24.17
CA GLU A 343 14.03 -32.89 -24.82
C GLU A 343 13.50 -32.81 -26.26
N TRP A 344 12.68 -31.80 -26.58
CA TRP A 344 12.20 -31.57 -27.93
C TRP A 344 13.27 -30.93 -28.84
N LEU A 345 14.28 -30.28 -28.26
CA LEU A 345 15.38 -29.65 -29.00
C LEU A 345 16.47 -30.65 -29.41
N HIS A 346 16.55 -31.82 -28.75
CA HIS A 346 17.52 -32.88 -29.00
C HIS A 346 16.89 -34.10 -29.67
N LEU A 347 16.03 -33.87 -30.66
CA LEU A 347 15.55 -34.93 -31.54
C LEU A 347 16.70 -35.45 -32.39
N ASP A 348 17.41 -36.48 -31.92
CA ASP A 348 18.28 -37.29 -32.76
C ASP A 348 17.40 -38.07 -33.75
N LEU A 349 17.20 -37.48 -34.93
CA LEU A 349 16.52 -38.08 -36.06
C LEU A 349 17.41 -39.18 -36.67
N ILE A 350 17.48 -40.33 -36.04
CA ILE A 350 18.11 -41.52 -36.63
C ILE A 350 17.00 -42.33 -37.33
N ASP A 351 17.13 -42.50 -38.65
CA ASP A 351 16.22 -43.29 -39.51
C ASP A 351 14.74 -42.88 -39.53
N GLY A 352 14.43 -41.60 -39.27
CA GLY A 352 13.06 -41.09 -39.37
C GLY A 352 12.08 -41.64 -38.34
N LYS A 353 12.58 -42.35 -37.32
CA LYS A 353 11.82 -42.78 -36.15
C LYS A 353 12.28 -41.98 -34.94
N VAL A 354 11.37 -41.17 -34.39
CA VAL A 354 11.55 -40.56 -33.08
C VAL A 354 11.64 -41.70 -32.05
N SER A 355 12.72 -41.76 -31.27
CA SER A 355 12.77 -42.61 -30.07
C SER A 355 11.78 -42.05 -29.05
N ILE A 356 10.57 -42.62 -29.02
CA ILE A 356 9.48 -42.18 -28.12
C ILE A 356 9.81 -42.56 -26.65
N SER A 357 10.80 -43.42 -26.38
CA SER A 357 11.12 -43.87 -25.02
C SER A 357 11.66 -42.77 -24.11
N ASP A 358 12.22 -41.71 -24.71
CA ASP A 358 12.93 -40.65 -23.99
C ASP A 358 12.02 -39.45 -23.72
N MET A 359 10.78 -39.47 -24.22
CA MET A 359 9.79 -38.39 -24.12
C MET A 359 8.89 -38.55 -22.88
N LYS A 360 9.48 -38.77 -21.70
CA LYS A 360 8.71 -38.92 -20.47
C LYS A 360 8.55 -37.57 -19.76
N PRO A 361 7.38 -37.29 -19.17
CA PRO A 361 7.23 -36.17 -18.27
C PRO A 361 8.26 -36.28 -17.14
N GLN A 362 9.00 -35.19 -16.90
CA GLN A 362 9.95 -35.09 -15.82
C GLN A 362 9.76 -33.79 -15.07
N ILE A 363 9.95 -33.84 -13.75
CA ILE A 363 10.04 -32.66 -12.89
C ILE A 363 11.41 -32.66 -12.26
N HIS A 364 12.07 -31.51 -12.32
CA HIS A 364 13.33 -31.26 -11.63
C HIS A 364 13.08 -30.27 -10.49
N LEU A 365 13.38 -30.70 -9.27
CA LEU A 365 13.35 -29.84 -8.09
C LEU A 365 14.79 -29.53 -7.70
N GLN A 366 15.12 -28.25 -7.63
CA GLN A 366 16.45 -27.77 -7.28
C GLN A 366 16.31 -26.63 -6.27
N CYS A 367 17.16 -26.66 -5.24
CA CYS A 367 17.32 -25.55 -4.30
C CYS A 367 18.32 -24.52 -4.83
N GLU A 368 18.21 -23.28 -4.37
CA GLU A 368 19.25 -22.27 -4.61
C GLU A 368 20.59 -22.69 -3.99
N ASP A 369 21.68 -22.10 -4.47
CA ASP A 369 23.03 -22.41 -4.02
C ASP A 369 23.13 -22.26 -2.49
N GLY A 370 23.64 -23.31 -1.82
CA GLY A 370 23.78 -23.35 -0.36
C GLY A 370 22.53 -23.81 0.41
N GLN A 371 21.39 -23.99 -0.25
CA GLN A 371 20.20 -24.59 0.34
C GLN A 371 20.08 -26.08 -0.03
N ILE A 372 19.45 -26.86 0.87
CA ILE A 372 19.17 -28.28 0.67
C ILE A 372 17.69 -28.57 0.91
N ILE A 373 17.15 -29.56 0.18
CA ILE A 373 15.83 -30.11 0.50
C ILE A 373 15.98 -30.90 1.80
N SER A 374 15.45 -30.37 2.90
CA SER A 374 15.62 -30.95 4.23
C SER A 374 14.67 -32.11 4.53
N SER A 375 13.48 -32.10 3.93
CA SER A 375 12.42 -33.07 4.17
C SER A 375 11.46 -33.15 2.98
N ILE A 376 10.78 -34.29 2.86
CA ILE A 376 9.64 -34.50 1.96
C ILE A 376 8.40 -34.64 2.82
N GLU A 377 7.56 -33.61 2.83
CA GLU A 377 6.35 -33.55 3.67
C GLU A 377 5.23 -34.47 3.15
N PHE A 378 5.20 -34.72 1.84
CA PHE A 378 4.19 -35.56 1.20
C PHE A 378 4.71 -36.15 -0.12
N ALA A 379 4.42 -37.43 -0.36
CA ALA A 379 4.67 -38.09 -1.63
C ALA A 379 3.60 -39.15 -1.89
N SER A 380 3.01 -39.12 -3.09
CA SER A 380 2.01 -40.11 -3.50
C SER A 380 2.08 -40.35 -5.00
N TYR A 381 2.39 -41.58 -5.39
CA TYR A 381 2.17 -42.10 -6.73
C TYR A 381 0.75 -42.68 -6.82
N GLY A 382 -0.03 -42.25 -7.82
CA GLY A 382 -1.43 -42.63 -7.98
C GLY A 382 -2.32 -41.43 -8.26
N THR A 383 -3.40 -41.30 -7.49
CA THR A 383 -4.43 -40.26 -7.67
C THR A 383 -4.56 -39.33 -6.46
N PRO A 384 -3.49 -38.60 -6.05
CA PRO A 384 -3.57 -37.71 -4.90
C PRO A 384 -4.60 -36.59 -5.11
N HIS A 385 -5.15 -36.10 -4.01
CA HIS A 385 -6.13 -35.01 -3.99
C HIS A 385 -5.57 -33.79 -3.26
N GLY A 386 -6.19 -32.64 -3.45
CA GLY A 386 -5.81 -31.39 -2.78
C GLY A 386 -4.88 -30.50 -3.61
N SER A 387 -4.21 -29.58 -2.92
CA SER A 387 -3.32 -28.58 -3.52
C SER A 387 -2.02 -28.49 -2.72
N CYS A 388 -1.06 -27.68 -3.19
CA CYS A 388 0.22 -27.51 -2.51
C CYS A 388 0.04 -27.21 -1.01
N GLN A 389 0.81 -27.91 -0.16
CA GLN A 389 0.73 -27.91 1.31
C GLN A 389 -0.52 -28.57 1.92
N ASN A 390 -1.47 -29.03 1.10
CA ASN A 390 -2.69 -29.69 1.55
C ASN A 390 -3.02 -30.90 0.66
N PHE A 391 -1.99 -31.65 0.25
CA PHE A 391 -2.18 -32.89 -0.50
C PHE A 391 -2.61 -34.02 0.44
N SER A 392 -3.44 -34.91 -0.08
CA SER A 392 -3.88 -36.12 0.61
C SER A 392 -3.87 -37.33 -0.33
N ASN A 393 -3.78 -38.51 0.30
CA ASN A 393 -3.80 -39.77 -0.43
C ASN A 393 -5.16 -39.97 -1.11
N GLY A 394 -5.14 -40.39 -2.37
CA GLY A 394 -6.33 -40.88 -3.06
C GLY A 394 -6.40 -42.41 -3.09
N ASN A 395 -7.42 -42.93 -3.78
CA ASN A 395 -7.73 -44.36 -3.79
C ASN A 395 -6.64 -45.25 -4.44
N CYS A 396 -5.77 -44.68 -5.28
CA CYS A 396 -4.70 -45.41 -5.97
C CYS A 396 -3.30 -45.13 -5.38
N HIS A 397 -3.22 -44.68 -4.13
CA HIS A 397 -1.94 -44.39 -3.49
C HIS A 397 -1.05 -45.63 -3.35
N SER A 398 0.21 -45.52 -3.78
CA SER A 398 1.25 -46.51 -3.51
C SER A 398 1.92 -46.28 -2.15
N PRO A 399 1.90 -47.24 -1.20
CA PRO A 399 2.50 -47.09 0.12
C PRO A 399 4.02 -46.79 0.13
N ASN A 400 4.72 -47.16 -0.94
CA ASN A 400 6.18 -46.97 -1.06
C ASN A 400 6.55 -45.61 -1.68
N SER A 401 5.58 -44.73 -1.95
CA SER A 401 5.83 -43.47 -2.67
C SER A 401 6.89 -42.61 -1.98
N LEU A 402 6.80 -42.48 -0.66
CA LEU A 402 7.73 -41.65 0.12
C LEU A 402 9.15 -42.23 0.14
N SER A 403 9.29 -43.55 0.29
CA SER A 403 10.62 -44.17 0.34
C SER A 403 11.36 -44.05 -0.98
N VAL A 404 10.66 -44.14 -2.11
CA VAL A 404 11.25 -44.02 -3.46
C VAL A 404 11.80 -42.62 -3.73
N VAL A 405 11.13 -41.56 -3.25
CA VAL A 405 11.56 -40.18 -3.51
C VAL A 405 12.51 -39.63 -2.45
N SER A 406 12.70 -40.33 -1.33
CA SER A 406 13.58 -39.93 -0.23
C SER A 406 14.97 -40.59 -0.30
N GLU A 407 15.23 -41.44 -1.29
CA GLU A 407 16.59 -41.93 -1.63
C GLU A 407 17.44 -40.82 -2.24
#